data_AF-A0A3A4PE14-F1
#
_entry.id   AF-A0A3A4PE14-F1
#
_cell.length_a   1.000
_cell.length_b   1.000
_cell.length_c   1.000
_cell.angle_alpha   90.00
_cell.angle_beta   90.00
_cell.angle_gamma   90.00
#
_symmetry.space_group_name_H-M   'P 1'
#
loop_
_entity.id
_entity.type
_entity.pdbx_description
1 polymer ?
#
loop_
_entity_poly.entity_id
_entity_poly.type
_entity_poly.pdbx_seq_one_letter_code
_entity_poly.pdbx_strand_id
1 'polypeptide(L)'
;MDGPHTRAQLPRQAAKLPAVPCRWTLQAGSRRVAVDVYLVRHAIAEARGPHVEEGQRALTEEGAARFALHVAALQQLGVKLDEIWTSPLARARQTAELLRPLEGTNGLRIVEDLSPDGSIERLVEHIAARPELGSVALVGHEPGMSLLASALLAAGDEAGIEFKKGAVACIEVQPSAGASTPADEAAPLSKRVRAHSRLRWLMTPRQLRTLAAGEAPASECEGKPEAGMGDSPVCRLVAFAREQLNRLRASLDGIGGDDDADAVHDFRVATRRLNEPLRIMAALRNRKRVKAVRLDLGRLRRAFRTVRDLDVLVGSVGADRDAGRLDEGAAAWAIATLGAARALAVQAAVKTAAGLKPVRTARRIEVLCDTFAAAPDVPSEADACASVVARWEAKAVGALGFAPELPPGSDLHALRIQLKGLRYCTELRAAILDFSAAELLATLRRVQDSLGLWNDHQFASRTLTRLAVSAAALSHPGDGSPRLLRYAADRIEDMRRLEGEARTNWPGVREMIERLAGRSKS
;
A
#
# COMPACT_ATOMS: atom_id res chain seq x y z
N MET A 1 33.17 60.47 -10.95
CA MET A 1 34.10 59.63 -11.72
C MET A 1 34.22 58.31 -10.99
N ASP A 2 33.84 57.27 -11.71
CA ASP A 2 33.42 55.97 -11.22
C ASP A 2 34.57 55.03 -10.84
N GLY A 3 34.28 54.13 -9.89
CA GLY A 3 35.09 52.94 -9.63
C GLY A 3 34.66 52.25 -8.33
N PRO A 4 33.74 51.26 -8.36
CA PRO A 4 33.38 50.50 -7.17
C PRO A 4 34.25 49.25 -7.01
N HIS A 5 34.62 48.96 -5.75
CA HIS A 5 35.28 47.74 -5.33
C HIS A 5 34.33 46.52 -5.39
N THR A 6 34.81 45.47 -6.04
CA THR A 6 34.12 44.20 -6.29
C THR A 6 34.00 43.37 -4.99
N ARG A 7 32.79 43.22 -4.47
CA ARG A 7 32.44 42.27 -3.40
C ARG A 7 31.79 41.06 -4.05
N ALA A 8 32.49 39.92 -4.10
CA ALA A 8 31.96 38.66 -4.61
C ALA A 8 30.82 38.16 -3.71
N GLN A 9 29.59 38.27 -4.19
CA GLN A 9 28.40 37.62 -3.62
C GLN A 9 28.17 36.28 -4.32
N LEU A 10 28.22 35.19 -3.55
CA LEU A 10 27.76 33.87 -3.97
C LEU A 10 26.21 33.89 -4.08
N PRO A 11 25.61 33.51 -5.21
CA PRO A 11 24.17 33.45 -5.34
C PRO A 11 23.61 32.20 -4.66
N ARG A 12 22.66 32.41 -3.73
CA ARG A 12 21.67 31.40 -3.33
C ARG A 12 20.76 31.14 -4.53
N GLN A 13 20.90 29.99 -5.17
CA GLN A 13 19.87 29.45 -6.06
C GLN A 13 19.50 28.04 -5.60
N ALA A 14 18.27 27.92 -5.10
CA ALA A 14 17.58 26.65 -4.97
C ALA A 14 17.41 26.06 -6.38
N ALA A 15 17.85 24.81 -6.56
CA ALA A 15 17.64 24.08 -7.80
C ALA A 15 16.12 23.88 -8.01
N LYS A 16 15.55 24.63 -8.95
CA LYS A 16 14.22 24.36 -9.51
C LYS A 16 14.24 22.98 -10.16
N LEU A 17 13.33 22.10 -9.74
CA LEU A 17 12.94 20.93 -10.53
C LEU A 17 12.57 21.39 -11.96
N PRO A 18 12.90 20.63 -13.01
CA PRO A 18 12.67 21.06 -14.38
C PRO A 18 11.17 21.21 -14.64
N ALA A 19 10.74 22.43 -14.94
CA ALA A 19 9.43 22.68 -15.51
C ALA A 19 9.35 21.96 -16.86
N VAL A 20 8.42 21.01 -16.98
CA VAL A 20 8.07 20.40 -18.28
C VAL A 20 7.48 21.52 -19.14
N PRO A 21 8.10 21.91 -20.27
CA PRO A 21 7.64 23.07 -21.01
C PRO A 21 6.32 22.77 -21.70
N CYS A 22 5.23 23.35 -21.19
CA CYS A 22 4.04 23.63 -21.98
C CYS A 22 4.40 24.73 -22.98
N ARG A 23 4.62 24.35 -24.24
CA ARG A 23 4.70 25.32 -25.34
C ARG A 23 3.91 24.80 -26.53
N TRP A 24 2.65 25.20 -26.57
CA TRP A 24 1.77 25.04 -27.72
C TRP A 24 2.17 26.07 -28.76
N THR A 25 2.74 25.61 -29.87
CA THR A 25 2.63 26.29 -31.15
C THR A 25 2.64 25.22 -32.23
N LEU A 26 1.47 24.95 -32.80
CA LEU A 26 1.35 24.27 -34.08
C LEU A 26 0.40 25.08 -34.97
N GLN A 27 0.93 25.48 -36.11
CA GLN A 27 0.15 25.98 -37.24
C GLN A 27 -0.68 24.85 -37.87
N ALA A 28 -1.70 25.29 -38.59
CA ALA A 28 -2.80 24.56 -39.20
C ALA A 28 -2.44 23.24 -39.92
N GLY A 29 -3.26 22.21 -39.66
CA GLY A 29 -3.30 20.93 -40.36
C GLY A 29 -3.88 19.85 -39.45
N SER A 30 -5.18 19.59 -39.55
CA SER A 30 -5.99 18.74 -38.68
C SER A 30 -5.36 17.38 -38.32
N ARG A 31 -4.74 17.28 -37.12
CA ARG A 31 -4.45 16.02 -36.42
C ARG A 31 -5.45 15.87 -35.27
N ARG A 32 -6.16 14.74 -35.20
CA ARG A 32 -7.04 14.41 -34.07
C ARG A 32 -6.20 14.30 -32.79
N VAL A 33 -6.65 14.94 -31.72
CA VAL A 33 -5.94 15.03 -30.43
C VAL A 33 -6.20 13.74 -29.63
N ALA A 34 -5.19 13.24 -28.91
CA ALA A 34 -5.36 12.10 -28.01
C ALA A 34 -6.33 12.42 -26.86
N VAL A 35 -7.07 11.43 -26.38
CA VAL A 35 -8.06 11.59 -25.31
C VAL A 35 -7.54 10.96 -24.03
N ASP A 36 -7.46 11.70 -22.93
CA ASP A 36 -7.13 11.16 -21.61
C ASP A 36 -8.39 10.60 -20.92
N VAL A 37 -8.44 9.28 -20.76
CA VAL A 37 -9.53 8.57 -20.09
C VAL A 37 -9.14 8.28 -18.64
N TYR A 38 -9.90 8.87 -17.70
CA TYR A 38 -9.71 8.71 -16.27
C TYR A 38 -10.67 7.65 -15.72
N LEU A 39 -10.17 6.48 -15.34
CA LEU A 39 -10.98 5.42 -14.72
C LEU A 39 -10.99 5.60 -13.21
N VAL A 40 -12.18 5.74 -12.63
CA VAL A 40 -12.37 6.02 -11.20
C VAL A 40 -13.28 4.96 -10.59
N ARG A 41 -12.74 4.15 -9.68
CA ARG A 41 -13.61 3.30 -8.85
C ARG A 41 -14.27 4.17 -7.78
N HIS A 42 -15.58 4.00 -7.58
CA HIS A 42 -16.31 4.74 -6.55
C HIS A 42 -15.65 4.71 -5.16
N ALA A 43 -15.87 5.77 -4.38
CA ALA A 43 -15.37 5.91 -3.01
C ALA A 43 -16.11 4.99 -2.02
N ILE A 44 -15.68 5.03 -0.76
CA ILE A 44 -16.21 4.16 0.32
C ILE A 44 -17.69 4.47 0.54
N ALA A 45 -18.51 3.43 0.54
CA ALA A 45 -19.95 3.49 0.65
C ALA A 45 -20.44 2.67 1.85
N GLU A 46 -21.67 2.93 2.29
CA GLU A 46 -22.28 2.23 3.42
C GLU A 46 -22.21 0.71 3.24
N ALA A 47 -22.02 -0.03 4.34
CA ALA A 47 -21.98 -1.48 4.33
C ALA A 47 -23.29 -2.08 3.81
N ARG A 48 -23.23 -3.28 3.23
CA ARG A 48 -24.44 -4.02 2.85
C ARG A 48 -25.26 -4.34 4.09
N GLY A 49 -26.53 -3.94 4.09
CA GLY A 49 -27.43 -4.16 5.22
C GLY A 49 -28.85 -4.50 4.75
N PRO A 50 -29.68 -5.13 5.60
CA PRO A 50 -31.03 -5.59 5.24
C PRO A 50 -32.03 -4.45 4.96
N HIS A 51 -31.65 -3.19 5.21
CA HIS A 51 -32.54 -2.02 5.11
C HIS A 51 -32.13 -0.98 4.05
N VAL A 52 -31.09 -1.25 3.25
CA VAL A 52 -30.64 -0.33 2.19
C VAL A 52 -30.58 -1.07 0.86
N GLU A 53 -31.38 -0.63 -0.11
CA GLU A 53 -31.32 -1.18 -1.48
C GLU A 53 -29.91 -0.99 -2.07
N GLU A 54 -29.35 -2.02 -2.73
CA GLU A 54 -27.97 -2.03 -3.22
C GLU A 54 -27.64 -0.85 -4.17
N GLY A 55 -28.65 -0.36 -4.90
CA GLY A 55 -28.54 0.81 -5.79
C GLY A 55 -28.55 2.17 -5.08
N GLN A 56 -29.12 2.23 -3.87
CA GLN A 56 -29.27 3.46 -3.07
C GLN A 56 -28.15 3.66 -2.05
N ARG A 57 -27.27 2.68 -1.86
CA ARG A 57 -26.10 2.78 -0.97
C ARG A 57 -25.26 4.00 -1.31
N ALA A 58 -25.29 4.97 -0.41
CA ALA A 58 -24.55 6.22 -0.52
C ALA A 58 -23.10 6.06 -0.06
N LEU A 59 -22.26 7.03 -0.41
CA LEU A 59 -20.97 7.24 0.21
C LEU A 59 -21.16 7.48 1.71
N THR A 60 -20.27 6.91 2.52
CA THR A 60 -20.20 7.32 3.93
C THR A 60 -19.63 8.73 4.01
N GLU A 61 -19.95 9.48 5.07
CA GLU A 61 -19.35 10.80 5.31
C GLU A 61 -17.81 10.73 5.30
N GLU A 62 -17.26 9.69 5.92
CA GLU A 62 -15.82 9.43 5.91
C GLU A 62 -15.30 9.12 4.50
N GLY A 63 -16.04 8.33 3.71
CA GLY A 63 -15.70 8.01 2.34
C GLY A 63 -15.65 9.25 1.44
N ALA A 64 -16.63 10.14 1.58
CA ALA A 64 -16.67 11.41 0.88
C ALA A 64 -15.51 12.33 1.31
N ALA A 65 -15.26 12.47 2.61
CA ALA A 65 -14.14 13.28 3.13
C ALA A 65 -12.78 12.76 2.67
N ARG A 66 -12.57 11.43 2.65
CA ARG A 66 -11.34 10.81 2.13
C ARG A 66 -11.19 11.03 0.64
N PHE A 67 -12.28 10.93 -0.13
CA PHE A 67 -12.22 11.13 -1.58
C PHE A 67 -12.00 12.60 -1.97
N ALA A 68 -12.44 13.56 -1.14
CA ALA A 68 -12.10 14.98 -1.33
C ALA A 68 -10.57 15.21 -1.33
N LEU A 69 -9.81 14.44 -0.53
CA LEU A 69 -8.34 14.47 -0.60
C LEU A 69 -7.82 13.95 -1.95
N HIS A 70 -8.50 12.96 -2.56
CA HIS A 70 -8.11 12.48 -3.88
C HIS A 70 -8.31 13.57 -4.94
N VAL A 71 -9.42 14.32 -4.86
CA VAL A 71 -9.70 15.47 -5.73
C VAL A 71 -8.61 16.53 -5.59
N ALA A 72 -8.19 16.85 -4.37
CA ALA A 72 -7.07 17.76 -4.12
C ALA A 72 -5.75 17.27 -4.76
N ALA A 73 -5.45 15.97 -4.69
CA ALA A 73 -4.29 15.40 -5.38
C ALA A 73 -4.40 15.50 -6.91
N LEU A 74 -5.59 15.24 -7.48
CA LEU A 74 -5.82 15.37 -8.92
C LEU A 74 -5.64 16.83 -9.38
N GLN A 75 -6.08 17.81 -8.58
CA GLN A 75 -5.82 19.23 -8.83
C GLN A 75 -4.32 19.54 -8.82
N GLN A 76 -3.56 19.01 -7.85
CA GLN A 76 -2.11 19.17 -7.79
C GLN A 76 -1.38 18.51 -8.97
N LEU A 77 -1.91 17.40 -9.48
CA LEU A 77 -1.44 16.75 -10.71
C LEU A 77 -1.79 17.51 -11.99
N GLY A 78 -2.56 18.61 -11.89
CA GLY A 78 -3.01 19.40 -13.02
C GLY A 78 -4.05 18.70 -13.89
N VAL A 79 -4.78 17.74 -13.32
CA VAL A 79 -5.84 17.01 -14.03
C VAL A 79 -6.98 17.96 -14.36
N LYS A 80 -7.36 17.96 -15.64
CA LYS A 80 -8.52 18.66 -16.17
C LYS A 80 -9.45 17.64 -16.81
N LEU A 81 -10.75 17.81 -16.64
CA LEU A 81 -11.76 16.88 -17.15
C LEU A 81 -12.76 17.66 -17.99
N ASP A 82 -12.97 17.31 -19.25
CA ASP A 82 -14.03 17.96 -20.05
C ASP A 82 -15.41 17.44 -19.64
N GLU A 83 -15.52 16.14 -19.36
CA GLU A 83 -16.76 15.50 -18.90
C GLU A 83 -16.52 14.44 -17.81
N ILE A 84 -17.55 14.23 -16.99
CA ILE A 84 -17.60 13.15 -15.99
C ILE A 84 -18.79 12.25 -16.29
N TRP A 85 -18.53 10.98 -16.54
CA TRP A 85 -19.54 9.95 -16.73
C TRP A 85 -19.60 9.05 -15.51
N THR A 86 -20.79 8.65 -15.11
CA THR A 86 -20.97 7.89 -13.88
C THR A 86 -22.04 6.82 -14.03
N SER A 87 -21.83 5.72 -13.32
CA SER A 87 -22.84 4.68 -13.09
C SER A 87 -24.09 5.27 -12.41
N PRO A 88 -25.30 4.74 -12.68
CA PRO A 88 -26.53 5.18 -12.03
C PRO A 88 -26.56 4.93 -10.50
N LEU A 89 -25.70 4.05 -9.99
CA LEU A 89 -25.69 3.69 -8.55
C LEU A 89 -25.22 4.88 -7.69
N ALA A 90 -25.90 5.11 -6.55
CA ALA A 90 -25.75 6.32 -5.74
C ALA A 90 -24.28 6.63 -5.35
N ARG A 91 -23.54 5.64 -4.86
CA ARG A 91 -22.10 5.78 -4.53
C ARG A 91 -21.23 6.26 -5.70
N ALA A 92 -21.50 5.82 -6.92
CA ALA A 92 -20.73 6.24 -8.09
C ALA A 92 -21.11 7.67 -8.50
N ARG A 93 -22.42 8.00 -8.49
CA ARG A 93 -22.90 9.36 -8.75
C ARG A 93 -22.32 10.36 -7.76
N GLN A 94 -22.36 10.05 -6.47
CA GLN A 94 -21.80 10.91 -5.42
C GLN A 94 -20.28 11.04 -5.54
N THR A 95 -19.56 9.99 -5.94
CA THR A 95 -18.12 10.08 -6.22
C THR A 95 -17.85 11.01 -7.42
N ALA A 96 -18.66 10.91 -8.48
CA ALA A 96 -18.58 11.76 -9.65
C ALA A 96 -18.88 13.24 -9.33
N GLU A 97 -19.84 13.49 -8.45
CA GLU A 97 -20.14 14.84 -7.95
C GLU A 97 -18.94 15.48 -7.24
N LEU A 98 -18.16 14.69 -6.48
CA LEU A 98 -16.94 15.18 -5.82
C LEU A 98 -15.83 15.57 -6.80
N LEU A 99 -15.84 15.08 -8.05
CA LEU A 99 -14.85 15.43 -9.07
C LEU A 99 -15.13 16.77 -9.78
N ARG A 100 -16.34 17.34 -9.64
CA ARG A 100 -16.73 18.61 -10.29
C ARG A 100 -15.81 19.81 -10.04
N PRO A 101 -15.13 19.94 -8.88
CA PRO A 101 -14.17 21.03 -8.66
C PRO A 101 -12.91 20.96 -9.53
N LEU A 102 -12.71 19.92 -10.34
CA LEU A 102 -11.61 19.86 -11.31
C LEU A 102 -11.86 20.81 -12.49
N GLU A 103 -10.81 21.50 -12.94
CA GLU A 103 -10.90 22.45 -14.05
C GLU A 103 -11.38 21.76 -15.34
N GLY A 104 -12.17 22.47 -16.15
CA GLY A 104 -12.65 22.01 -17.46
C GLY A 104 -14.01 21.29 -17.46
N THR A 105 -14.56 20.97 -16.28
CA THR A 105 -15.75 20.11 -16.19
C THR A 105 -16.99 20.79 -16.77
N ASN A 106 -17.46 20.35 -17.94
CA ASN A 106 -18.62 20.90 -18.66
C ASN A 106 -19.93 20.12 -18.46
N GLY A 107 -19.89 18.96 -17.78
CA GLY A 107 -21.09 18.18 -17.52
C GLY A 107 -20.87 16.87 -16.76
N LEU A 108 -21.92 16.42 -16.08
CA LEU A 108 -22.01 15.08 -15.48
C LEU A 108 -23.07 14.28 -16.22
N ARG A 109 -22.71 13.11 -16.75
CA ARG A 109 -23.59 12.22 -17.53
C ARG A 109 -23.75 10.88 -16.83
N ILE A 110 -24.97 10.40 -16.71
CA ILE A 110 -25.23 9.04 -16.24
C ILE A 110 -25.14 8.09 -17.44
N VAL A 111 -24.36 7.02 -17.32
CA VAL A 111 -24.15 5.99 -18.35
C VAL A 111 -24.45 4.63 -17.73
N GLU A 112 -25.50 3.97 -18.20
CA GLU A 112 -25.96 2.68 -17.67
C GLU A 112 -24.88 1.59 -17.78
N ASP A 113 -24.07 1.61 -18.84
CA ASP A 113 -23.01 0.63 -19.06
C ASP A 113 -21.85 0.74 -18.04
N LEU A 114 -21.80 1.78 -17.18
CA LEU A 114 -20.86 1.85 -16.05
C LEU A 114 -21.34 1.07 -14.81
N SER A 115 -22.57 0.53 -14.84
CA SER A 115 -23.09 -0.36 -13.81
C SER A 115 -22.27 -1.65 -13.70
N PRO A 116 -22.33 -2.39 -12.57
CA PRO A 116 -21.59 -3.65 -12.41
C PRO A 116 -21.80 -4.68 -13.53
N ASP A 117 -22.99 -4.69 -14.13
CA ASP A 117 -23.40 -5.60 -15.20
C ASP A 117 -23.41 -4.95 -16.60
N GLY A 118 -22.80 -3.76 -16.74
CA GLY A 118 -22.78 -2.98 -17.98
C GLY A 118 -21.77 -3.50 -19.03
N SER A 119 -21.97 -3.13 -20.31
CA SER A 119 -21.12 -3.61 -21.41
C SER A 119 -19.87 -2.75 -21.62
N ILE A 120 -18.71 -3.38 -21.51
CA ILE A 120 -17.41 -2.75 -21.76
C ILE A 120 -17.26 -2.31 -23.22
N GLU A 121 -17.76 -3.12 -24.16
CA GLU A 121 -17.75 -2.80 -25.60
C GLU A 121 -18.51 -1.51 -25.88
N ARG A 122 -19.70 -1.36 -25.30
CA ARG A 122 -20.51 -0.14 -25.43
C ARG A 122 -19.85 1.06 -24.78
N LEU A 123 -19.16 0.90 -23.65
CA LEU A 123 -18.38 1.98 -23.05
C LEU A 123 -17.27 2.47 -23.97
N VAL A 124 -16.56 1.56 -24.64
CA VAL A 124 -15.53 1.93 -25.62
C VAL A 124 -16.15 2.65 -26.82
N GLU A 125 -17.32 2.21 -27.28
CA GLU A 125 -18.09 2.91 -28.32
C GLU A 125 -18.52 4.32 -27.90
N HIS A 126 -18.98 4.49 -26.65
CA HIS A 126 -19.33 5.80 -26.10
C HIS A 126 -18.14 6.77 -26.10
N ILE A 127 -16.95 6.31 -25.69
CA ILE A 127 -15.72 7.13 -25.70
C ILE A 127 -15.38 7.56 -27.13
N ALA A 128 -15.38 6.61 -28.05
CA ALA A 128 -15.01 6.87 -29.44
C ALA A 128 -16.04 7.73 -30.21
N ALA A 129 -17.30 7.75 -29.77
CA ALA A 129 -18.34 8.63 -30.31
C ALA A 129 -18.16 10.11 -29.90
N ARG A 130 -17.17 10.42 -29.05
CA ARG A 130 -16.89 11.78 -28.52
C ARG A 130 -15.46 12.24 -28.83
N PRO A 131 -15.05 12.30 -30.11
CA PRO A 131 -13.67 12.64 -30.51
C PRO A 131 -13.26 14.08 -30.20
N GLU A 132 -14.20 14.94 -29.81
CA GLU A 132 -13.96 16.32 -29.40
C GLU A 132 -13.49 16.47 -27.95
N LEU A 133 -13.62 15.43 -27.13
CA LEU A 133 -13.14 15.45 -25.74
C LEU A 133 -11.62 15.28 -25.71
N GLY A 134 -10.92 16.17 -25.01
CA GLY A 134 -9.52 16.00 -24.63
C GLY A 134 -9.34 15.15 -23.38
N SER A 135 -10.31 15.15 -22.46
CA SER A 135 -10.29 14.30 -21.28
C SER A 135 -11.68 13.95 -20.73
N VAL A 136 -11.85 12.72 -20.25
CA VAL A 136 -13.12 12.23 -19.68
C VAL A 136 -12.88 11.36 -18.46
N ALA A 137 -13.68 11.52 -17.39
CA ALA A 137 -13.69 10.61 -16.25
C ALA A 137 -14.85 9.62 -16.31
N LEU A 138 -14.57 8.35 -16.02
CA LEU A 138 -15.53 7.25 -15.98
C LEU A 138 -15.58 6.70 -14.56
N VAL A 139 -16.68 6.95 -13.85
CA VAL A 139 -16.86 6.55 -12.44
C VAL A 139 -17.73 5.30 -12.33
N GLY A 140 -17.14 4.20 -11.88
CA GLY A 140 -17.80 2.89 -11.87
C GLY A 140 -17.37 1.95 -10.75
N HIS A 141 -17.53 0.65 -10.98
CA HIS A 141 -17.39 -0.43 -9.98
C HIS A 141 -16.45 -1.55 -10.44
N GLU A 142 -16.03 -2.39 -9.51
CA GLU A 142 -15.45 -3.70 -9.86
C GLU A 142 -16.55 -4.71 -10.20
N PRO A 143 -16.32 -5.64 -11.14
CA PRO A 143 -15.07 -5.83 -11.91
C PRO A 143 -14.90 -4.90 -13.13
N GLY A 144 -15.92 -4.10 -13.47
CA GLY A 144 -15.99 -3.31 -14.70
C GLY A 144 -14.81 -2.34 -14.94
N MET A 145 -14.25 -1.71 -13.90
CA MET A 145 -13.07 -0.83 -14.06
C MET A 145 -11.83 -1.60 -14.49
N SER A 146 -11.55 -2.74 -13.85
CA SER A 146 -10.45 -3.63 -14.22
C SER A 146 -10.61 -4.16 -15.64
N LEU A 147 -11.83 -4.58 -16.01
CA LEU A 147 -12.15 -5.07 -17.35
C LEU A 147 -12.02 -3.98 -18.42
N LEU A 148 -12.49 -2.76 -18.14
CA LEU A 148 -12.35 -1.63 -19.07
C LEU A 148 -10.89 -1.21 -19.24
N ALA A 149 -10.12 -1.14 -18.15
CA ALA A 149 -8.69 -0.86 -18.22
C ALA A 149 -7.95 -1.91 -19.06
N SER A 150 -8.26 -3.19 -18.83
CA SER A 150 -7.74 -4.31 -19.62
C SER A 150 -8.13 -4.19 -21.10
N ALA A 151 -9.40 -3.91 -21.39
CA ALA A 151 -9.89 -3.76 -22.77
C ALA A 151 -9.25 -2.59 -23.53
N LEU A 152 -8.89 -1.51 -22.83
CA LEU A 152 -8.19 -0.36 -23.42
C LEU A 152 -6.69 -0.63 -23.61
N LEU A 153 -6.04 -1.41 -22.74
CA LEU A 153 -4.58 -1.55 -22.68
C LEU A 153 -4.03 -2.84 -23.31
N ALA A 154 -4.80 -3.94 -23.32
CA ALA A 154 -4.29 -5.27 -23.66
C ALA A 154 -4.89 -5.81 -24.98
N ALA A 155 -4.01 -6.21 -25.90
CA ALA A 155 -4.34 -6.71 -27.22
C ALA A 155 -4.74 -8.19 -27.22
N GLY A 156 -5.72 -8.57 -26.40
CA GLY A 156 -6.29 -9.93 -26.37
C GLY A 156 -5.95 -10.81 -25.17
N ASP A 157 -5.13 -10.32 -24.23
CA ASP A 157 -4.91 -10.95 -22.93
C ASP A 157 -5.59 -10.14 -21.81
N GLU A 158 -6.04 -10.79 -20.74
CA GLU A 158 -6.52 -10.08 -19.55
C GLU A 158 -5.34 -9.48 -18.79
N ALA A 159 -5.22 -8.16 -18.78
CA ALA A 159 -4.30 -7.48 -17.87
C ALA A 159 -4.92 -7.45 -16.46
N GLY A 160 -4.27 -8.12 -15.50
CA GLY A 160 -4.68 -8.15 -14.09
C GLY A 160 -4.50 -6.81 -13.37
N ILE A 161 -5.24 -5.79 -13.79
CA ILE A 161 -5.18 -4.43 -13.24
C ILE A 161 -6.29 -4.27 -12.20
N GLU A 162 -5.93 -4.30 -10.91
CA GLU A 162 -6.89 -4.16 -9.81
C GLU A 162 -7.10 -2.69 -9.40
N PHE A 163 -8.35 -2.24 -9.28
CA PHE A 163 -8.68 -0.93 -8.71
C PHE A 163 -9.22 -1.06 -7.29
N LYS A 164 -8.53 -0.48 -6.29
CA LYS A 164 -9.07 -0.29 -4.94
C LYS A 164 -10.20 0.76 -4.92
N LYS A 165 -11.13 0.74 -3.95
CA LYS A 165 -12.21 1.74 -3.82
C LYS A 165 -11.63 3.16 -3.78
N GLY A 166 -12.00 4.04 -4.72
CA GLY A 166 -11.45 5.38 -4.85
C GLY A 166 -10.10 5.47 -5.59
N ALA A 167 -9.60 4.38 -6.19
CA ALA A 167 -8.44 4.40 -7.07
C ALA A 167 -8.75 5.13 -8.39
N VAL A 168 -7.73 5.74 -8.98
CA VAL A 168 -7.83 6.48 -10.24
C VAL A 168 -6.70 6.06 -11.19
N ALA A 169 -7.02 5.75 -12.43
CA ALA A 169 -6.06 5.57 -13.52
C ALA A 169 -6.27 6.62 -14.60
N CYS A 170 -5.19 7.02 -15.27
CA CYS A 170 -5.21 7.83 -16.47
C CYS A 170 -4.65 7.01 -17.63
N ILE A 171 -5.46 6.82 -18.66
CA ILE A 171 -5.11 6.09 -19.88
C ILE A 171 -5.25 7.07 -21.04
N GLU A 172 -4.15 7.33 -21.73
CA GLU A 172 -4.14 8.10 -22.97
C GLU A 172 -4.61 7.19 -24.10
N VAL A 173 -5.68 7.58 -24.80
CA VAL A 173 -6.29 6.84 -25.90
C VAL A 173 -6.14 7.65 -27.17
N GLN A 174 -5.40 7.13 -28.16
CA GLN A 174 -5.32 7.79 -29.47
C GLN A 174 -6.40 7.24 -30.41
N PRO A 175 -7.26 8.10 -30.98
CA PRO A 175 -8.16 7.68 -32.04
C PRO A 175 -7.34 7.29 -33.28
N SER A 176 -7.41 6.03 -33.72
CA SER A 176 -6.64 5.56 -34.87
C SER A 176 -7.00 6.33 -36.15
N ALA A 177 -5.98 6.76 -36.90
CA ALA A 177 -6.11 7.28 -38.25
C ALA A 177 -6.10 6.11 -39.23
N GLY A 178 -7.25 5.80 -39.83
CA GLY A 178 -7.35 4.92 -41.00
C GLY A 178 -7.02 3.45 -40.76
N ALA A 179 -7.99 2.59 -41.05
CA ALA A 179 -7.73 1.19 -41.36
C ALA A 179 -6.68 1.10 -42.49
N SER A 180 -5.60 0.35 -42.28
CA SER A 180 -4.62 0.08 -43.34
C SER A 180 -5.12 -0.98 -44.32
N THR A 181 -6.21 -1.69 -43.98
CA THR A 181 -6.83 -2.70 -44.84
C THR A 181 -8.36 -2.76 -44.69
N PRO A 182 -9.11 -3.20 -45.73
CA PRO A 182 -10.56 -3.39 -45.65
C PRO A 182 -11.03 -4.36 -44.54
N ALA A 183 -10.12 -5.19 -44.01
CA ALA A 183 -10.41 -6.10 -42.89
C ALA A 183 -10.45 -5.39 -41.53
N ASP A 184 -9.77 -4.25 -41.38
CA ASP A 184 -9.71 -3.48 -40.13
C ASP A 184 -10.98 -2.62 -39.91
N GLU A 185 -11.73 -2.31 -40.97
CA GLU A 185 -12.99 -1.55 -40.89
C GLU A 185 -14.14 -2.40 -40.32
N ALA A 186 -14.12 -3.71 -40.54
CA ALA A 186 -15.14 -4.66 -40.05
C ALA A 186 -14.88 -5.16 -38.61
N ALA A 187 -13.75 -4.80 -38.00
CA ALA A 187 -13.42 -5.20 -36.64
C ALA A 187 -14.19 -4.36 -35.60
N PRO A 188 -14.65 -4.95 -34.48
CA PRO A 188 -15.28 -4.21 -33.39
C PRO A 188 -14.43 -3.01 -32.96
N LEU A 189 -15.06 -1.89 -32.61
CA LEU A 189 -14.37 -0.67 -32.22
C LEU A 189 -13.37 -0.89 -31.08
N SER A 190 -13.73 -1.80 -30.17
CA SER A 190 -12.86 -2.26 -29.09
C SER A 190 -11.53 -2.83 -29.57
N LYS A 191 -11.41 -3.38 -30.79
CA LYS A 191 -10.16 -3.84 -31.45
C LYS A 191 -9.35 -2.72 -32.10
N ARG A 192 -10.03 -1.67 -32.58
CA ARG A 192 -9.39 -0.52 -33.24
C ARG A 192 -8.75 0.47 -32.25
N VAL A 193 -9.35 0.63 -31.06
CA VAL A 193 -8.83 1.46 -29.96
C VAL A 193 -7.56 0.85 -29.31
N ARG A 194 -7.33 -0.46 -29.48
CA ARG A 194 -6.25 -1.24 -28.84
C ARG A 194 -4.83 -0.85 -29.26
N ALA A 195 -4.64 -0.39 -30.49
CA ALA A 195 -3.29 -0.28 -31.06
C ALA A 195 -2.49 0.94 -30.59
N HIS A 196 -3.12 1.91 -29.91
CA HIS A 196 -2.48 3.20 -29.58
C HIS A 196 -2.84 3.77 -28.20
N SER A 197 -3.27 2.91 -27.26
CA SER A 197 -3.59 3.33 -25.89
C SER A 197 -2.39 3.13 -24.94
N ARG A 198 -2.17 4.07 -24.01
CA ARG A 198 -1.04 4.03 -23.07
C ARG A 198 -1.50 4.37 -21.65
N LEU A 199 -1.20 3.50 -20.69
CA LEU A 199 -1.37 3.82 -19.28
C LEU A 199 -0.36 4.91 -18.89
N ARG A 200 -0.86 6.08 -18.48
CA ARG A 200 -0.03 7.20 -17.99
C ARG A 200 0.35 6.96 -16.54
N TRP A 201 -0.63 6.60 -15.72
CA TRP A 201 -0.45 6.24 -14.32
C TRP A 201 -1.71 5.55 -13.77
N LEU A 202 -1.54 4.77 -12.71
CA LEU A 202 -2.60 4.22 -11.87
C LEU A 202 -2.20 4.48 -10.42
N MET A 203 -3.06 5.14 -9.65
CA MET A 203 -2.80 5.47 -8.25
C MET A 203 -3.87 4.91 -7.33
N THR A 204 -3.41 4.24 -6.29
CA THR A 204 -4.24 3.75 -5.19
C THR A 204 -4.76 4.92 -4.34
N PRO A 205 -5.85 4.71 -3.57
CA PRO A 205 -6.38 5.71 -2.63
C PRO A 205 -5.32 6.24 -1.67
N ARG A 206 -4.42 5.36 -1.22
CA ARG A 206 -3.31 5.76 -0.34
C ARG A 206 -2.34 6.70 -1.06
N GLN A 207 -1.92 6.37 -2.28
CA GLN A 207 -1.01 7.21 -3.06
C GLN A 207 -1.60 8.60 -3.33
N LEU A 208 -2.89 8.68 -3.71
CA LEU A 208 -3.58 9.95 -3.92
C LEU A 208 -3.69 10.77 -2.64
N ARG A 209 -4.09 10.18 -1.50
CA ARG A 209 -4.13 10.90 -0.22
C ARG A 209 -2.76 11.38 0.25
N THR A 210 -1.73 10.58 0.00
CA THR A 210 -0.35 10.94 0.29
C THR A 210 0.07 12.15 -0.55
N LEU A 211 -0.14 12.11 -1.87
CA LEU A 211 0.09 13.26 -2.77
C LEU A 211 -0.66 14.52 -2.31
N ALA A 212 -1.95 14.40 -1.95
CA ALA A 212 -2.76 15.53 -1.47
C ALA A 212 -2.16 16.22 -0.24
N ALA A 213 -1.54 15.44 0.65
CA ALA A 213 -0.88 15.92 1.85
C ALA A 213 0.47 16.60 1.59
N GLY A 214 0.94 16.69 0.33
CA GLY A 214 2.22 17.26 -0.04
C GLY A 214 3.42 16.34 0.25
N GLU A 215 3.19 15.07 0.54
CA GLU A 215 4.24 14.08 0.81
C GLU A 215 4.10 12.90 -0.17
N ALA A 216 5.17 12.44 -0.79
CA ALA A 216 5.14 11.39 -1.82
C ALA A 216 4.91 9.97 -1.25
N PRO A 217 4.37 9.03 -2.06
CA PRO A 217 4.15 7.65 -1.64
C PRO A 217 5.43 6.80 -1.71
N ALA A 218 5.51 5.87 -0.76
CA ALA A 218 6.42 4.71 -0.66
C ALA A 218 7.93 4.97 -0.51
N SER A 219 8.43 4.65 0.68
CA SER A 219 9.49 3.63 0.83
C SER A 219 10.82 3.86 0.11
N GLU A 220 11.32 5.08 0.01
CA GLU A 220 12.75 5.35 -0.15
C GLU A 220 13.14 6.42 0.87
N CYS A 221 14.15 6.10 1.67
CA CYS A 221 14.65 6.93 2.76
C CYS A 221 15.45 8.10 2.19
N GLU A 222 14.81 9.15 1.68
CA GLU A 222 15.47 10.43 1.43
C GLU A 222 14.52 11.59 1.77
N GLY A 223 14.93 12.47 2.68
CA GLY A 223 14.15 13.64 3.09
C GLY A 223 14.51 14.15 4.47
N LYS A 224 15.63 14.87 4.57
CA LYS A 224 16.05 15.68 5.72
C LYS A 224 14.93 16.67 6.09
N PRO A 225 14.56 16.85 7.38
CA PRO A 225 13.52 17.80 7.76
C PRO A 225 13.96 19.24 7.45
N GLU A 226 13.04 20.04 6.92
CA GLU A 226 13.24 21.46 6.65
C GLU A 226 13.67 22.19 7.92
N ALA A 227 14.68 23.05 7.76
CA ALA A 227 15.38 23.74 8.83
C ALA A 227 14.46 24.74 9.54
N GLY A 228 13.88 24.30 10.65
CA GLY A 228 13.13 25.13 11.58
C GLY A 228 12.97 24.43 12.92
N MET A 229 13.89 24.73 13.86
CA MET A 229 13.93 24.26 15.25
C MET A 229 14.60 22.87 15.47
N GLY A 230 15.93 22.87 15.61
CA GLY A 230 16.72 21.80 16.25
C GLY A 230 16.89 20.51 15.44
N ASP A 231 17.79 20.49 14.46
CA ASP A 231 18.18 19.27 13.70
C ASP A 231 19.13 18.35 14.49
N SER A 232 18.81 18.06 15.75
CA SER A 232 19.60 17.16 16.60
C SER A 232 19.18 15.69 16.40
N PRO A 233 20.08 14.70 16.63
CA PRO A 233 19.73 13.29 16.67
C PRO A 233 18.59 12.96 17.65
N VAL A 234 18.51 13.68 18.77
CA VAL A 234 17.44 13.53 19.79
C VAL A 234 16.10 14.00 19.21
N CYS A 235 16.08 15.14 18.52
CA CYS A 235 14.88 15.65 17.86
C CYS A 235 14.41 14.69 16.76
N ARG A 236 15.32 14.17 15.93
CA ARG A 236 14.99 13.17 14.89
C ARG A 236 14.44 11.88 15.48
N LEU A 237 14.99 11.39 16.60
CA LEU A 237 14.46 10.23 17.33
C LEU A 237 13.01 10.44 17.79
N VAL A 238 12.71 11.61 18.37
CA VAL A 238 11.36 11.96 18.83
C VAL A 238 10.41 12.14 17.66
N ALA A 239 10.85 12.81 16.58
CA ALA A 239 10.07 12.98 15.36
C ALA A 239 9.68 11.64 14.74
N PHE A 240 10.63 10.71 14.61
CA PHE A 240 10.35 9.36 14.13
C PHE A 240 9.32 8.64 15.01
N ALA A 241 9.43 8.74 16.34
CA ALA A 241 8.45 8.14 17.25
C ALA A 241 7.05 8.76 17.09
N ARG A 242 6.94 10.08 16.96
CA ARG A 242 5.67 10.79 16.74
C ARG A 242 5.03 10.43 15.40
N GLU A 243 5.81 10.31 14.34
CA GLU A 243 5.32 9.87 13.04
C GLU A 243 4.69 8.47 13.12
N GLN A 244 5.37 7.51 13.77
CA GLN A 244 4.82 6.17 13.94
C GLN A 244 3.61 6.15 14.90
N LEU A 245 3.54 7.05 15.87
CA LEU A 245 2.38 7.24 16.74
C LEU A 245 1.17 7.78 15.97
N ASN A 246 1.37 8.72 15.04
CA ASN A 246 0.30 9.25 14.20
C ASN A 246 -0.26 8.17 13.26
N ARG A 247 0.62 7.37 12.64
CA ARG A 247 0.22 6.20 11.85
C ARG A 247 -0.55 5.17 12.69
N LEU A 248 -0.12 4.96 13.93
CA LEU A 248 -0.83 4.11 14.89
C LEU A 248 -2.24 4.65 15.20
N ARG A 249 -2.41 5.95 15.40
CA ARG A 249 -3.73 6.58 15.63
C ARG A 249 -4.64 6.40 14.42
N ALA A 250 -4.19 6.81 13.24
CA ALA A 250 -4.96 6.70 12.00
C ALA A 250 -5.38 5.25 11.68
N SER A 251 -4.52 4.29 11.95
CA SER A 251 -4.84 2.87 11.74
C SER A 251 -5.80 2.29 12.79
N LEU A 252 -5.86 2.82 14.01
CA LEU A 252 -6.85 2.41 15.00
C LEU A 252 -8.26 2.85 14.61
N ASP A 253 -8.39 4.05 14.02
CA ASP A 253 -9.68 4.60 13.59
C ASP A 253 -10.26 3.80 12.41
N GLY A 254 -9.41 3.23 11.55
CA GLY A 254 -9.84 2.40 10.41
C GLY A 254 -10.21 0.95 10.76
N ILE A 255 -9.96 0.47 11.99
CA ILE A 255 -10.27 -0.91 12.36
C ILE A 255 -11.77 -1.06 12.61
N GLY A 256 -12.41 -1.97 11.86
CA GLY A 256 -13.85 -2.23 11.93
C GLY A 256 -14.66 -1.52 10.84
N GLY A 257 -14.01 -0.73 9.97
CA GLY A 257 -14.61 -0.17 8.76
C GLY A 257 -14.35 -1.02 7.51
N ASP A 258 -14.71 -0.49 6.34
CA ASP A 258 -14.61 -1.15 5.03
C ASP A 258 -13.18 -1.50 4.58
N ASP A 259 -12.16 -0.79 5.10
CA ASP A 259 -10.73 -0.99 4.82
C ASP A 259 -9.99 -1.63 6.02
N ASP A 260 -10.70 -2.39 6.84
CA ASP A 260 -10.16 -2.93 8.10
C ASP A 260 -8.90 -3.80 7.92
N ALA A 261 -8.75 -4.51 6.79
CA ALA A 261 -7.57 -5.33 6.50
C ALA A 261 -6.29 -4.49 6.33
N ASP A 262 -6.38 -3.37 5.58
CA ASP A 262 -5.28 -2.43 5.40
C ASP A 262 -4.99 -1.70 6.72
N ALA A 263 -6.03 -1.32 7.48
CA ALA A 263 -5.90 -0.72 8.80
C ALA A 263 -5.20 -1.66 9.81
N VAL A 264 -5.57 -2.94 9.86
CA VAL A 264 -4.93 -3.95 10.70
C VAL A 264 -3.47 -4.18 10.29
N HIS A 265 -3.18 -4.17 8.99
CA HIS A 265 -1.81 -4.23 8.48
C HIS A 265 -0.99 -3.02 8.96
N ASP A 266 -1.45 -1.80 8.68
CA ASP A 266 -0.77 -0.55 9.02
C ASP A 266 -0.59 -0.42 10.54
N PHE A 267 -1.60 -0.77 11.34
CA PHE A 267 -1.53 -0.85 12.80
C PHE A 267 -0.36 -1.73 13.26
N ARG A 268 -0.24 -2.94 12.71
CA ARG A 268 0.82 -3.89 13.08
C ARG A 268 2.20 -3.41 12.64
N VAL A 269 2.30 -2.70 11.53
CA VAL A 269 3.57 -2.12 11.06
C VAL A 269 3.98 -0.95 11.95
N ALA A 270 3.10 0.03 12.15
CA ALA A 270 3.34 1.21 12.98
C ALA A 270 3.74 0.82 14.41
N THR A 271 2.99 -0.10 15.04
CA THR A 271 3.33 -0.60 16.39
C THR A 271 4.66 -1.35 16.47
N ARG A 272 5.11 -2.02 15.38
CA ARG A 272 6.43 -2.67 15.35
C ARG A 272 7.54 -1.64 15.24
N ARG A 273 7.43 -0.70 14.29
CA ARG A 273 8.38 0.40 14.06
C ARG A 273 8.52 1.29 15.28
N LEU A 274 7.41 1.66 15.92
CA LEU A 274 7.39 2.45 17.15
C LEU A 274 8.12 1.80 18.34
N ASN A 275 8.29 0.47 18.36
CA ASN A 275 9.05 -0.15 19.45
C ASN A 275 10.53 0.23 19.43
N GLU A 276 11.12 0.44 18.25
CA GLU A 276 12.56 0.71 18.15
C GLU A 276 12.97 2.04 18.78
N PRO A 277 12.37 3.21 18.45
CA PRO A 277 12.70 4.46 19.13
C PRO A 277 12.36 4.39 20.63
N LEU A 278 11.28 3.69 21.02
CA LEU A 278 10.98 3.45 22.43
C LEU A 278 12.09 2.62 23.12
N ARG A 279 12.74 1.66 22.45
CA ARG A 279 13.89 0.94 23.04
C ARG A 279 15.04 1.89 23.33
N ILE A 280 15.34 2.81 22.41
CA ILE A 280 16.38 3.82 22.57
C ILE A 280 16.04 4.74 23.74
N MET A 281 14.83 5.30 23.75
CA MET A 281 14.36 6.14 24.85
C MET A 281 14.47 5.44 26.20
N ALA A 282 14.13 4.14 26.28
CA ALA A 282 14.24 3.34 27.50
C ALA A 282 15.68 3.09 27.98
N ALA A 283 16.64 3.03 27.05
CA ALA A 283 18.06 2.88 27.37
C ALA A 283 18.62 4.17 27.97
N LEU A 284 18.12 5.32 27.50
CA LEU A 284 18.55 6.64 27.95
C LEU A 284 17.83 7.06 29.24
N ARG A 285 16.50 6.88 29.33
CA ARG A 285 15.70 7.24 30.53
C ARG A 285 14.32 6.57 30.55
N ASN A 286 13.51 6.86 31.58
CA ASN A 286 12.10 6.42 31.65
C ASN A 286 11.86 4.91 31.47
N ARG A 287 12.86 4.06 31.75
CA ARG A 287 12.86 2.59 31.49
C ARG A 287 11.57 1.90 31.95
N LYS A 288 11.08 2.20 33.16
CA LYS A 288 9.84 1.62 33.71
C LYS A 288 8.60 2.04 32.89
N ARG A 289 8.44 3.33 32.62
CA ARG A 289 7.30 3.87 31.86
C ARG A 289 7.28 3.32 30.42
N VAL A 290 8.44 3.29 29.78
CA VAL A 290 8.59 2.77 28.42
C VAL A 290 8.34 1.25 28.36
N LYS A 291 8.84 0.48 29.33
CA LYS A 291 8.54 -0.96 29.43
C LYS A 291 7.03 -1.21 29.48
N ALA A 292 6.29 -0.43 30.26
CA ALA A 292 4.84 -0.59 30.38
C ALA A 292 4.11 -0.34 29.04
N VAL A 293 4.37 0.78 28.35
CA VAL A 293 3.72 1.04 27.04
C VAL A 293 4.11 0.01 25.97
N ARG A 294 5.37 -0.47 25.98
CA ARG A 294 5.81 -1.53 25.05
C ARG A 294 5.09 -2.86 25.30
N LEU A 295 4.79 -3.20 26.55
CA LEU A 295 3.98 -4.37 26.90
C LEU A 295 2.55 -4.22 26.38
N ASP A 296 1.95 -3.04 26.53
CA ASP A 296 0.61 -2.73 26.04
C ASP A 296 0.55 -2.84 24.51
N LEU A 297 1.50 -2.24 23.78
CA LEU A 297 1.64 -2.39 22.33
C LEU A 297 1.82 -3.86 21.92
N GLY A 298 2.56 -4.64 22.71
CA GLY A 298 2.73 -6.09 22.48
C GLY A 298 1.46 -6.91 22.72
N ARG A 299 0.61 -6.52 23.67
CA ARG A 299 -0.70 -7.14 23.89
C ARG A 299 -1.67 -6.77 22.76
N LEU A 300 -1.73 -5.50 22.37
CA LEU A 300 -2.57 -5.05 21.25
C LEU A 300 -2.19 -5.76 19.93
N ARG A 301 -0.90 -5.83 19.59
CA ARG A 301 -0.44 -6.59 18.40
C ARG A 301 -0.83 -8.06 18.42
N ARG A 302 -0.87 -8.69 19.61
CA ARG A 302 -1.27 -10.09 19.76
C ARG A 302 -2.77 -10.27 19.55
N ALA A 303 -3.59 -9.34 20.03
CA ALA A 303 -5.04 -9.36 19.82
C ALA A 303 -5.40 -9.41 18.32
N PHE A 304 -4.72 -8.61 17.49
CA PHE A 304 -4.93 -8.56 16.03
C PHE A 304 -4.09 -9.57 15.23
N ARG A 305 -3.47 -10.57 15.87
CA ARG A 305 -2.64 -11.55 15.15
C ARG A 305 -3.49 -12.39 14.19
N THR A 306 -4.53 -13.04 14.72
CA THR A 306 -5.39 -13.95 13.95
C THR A 306 -6.10 -13.23 12.81
N VAL A 307 -6.56 -11.99 13.04
CA VAL A 307 -7.17 -11.16 12.00
C VAL A 307 -6.21 -10.98 10.82
N ARG A 308 -4.98 -10.54 11.09
CA ARG A 308 -3.98 -10.34 10.02
C ARG A 308 -3.60 -11.63 9.32
N ASP A 309 -3.44 -12.72 10.08
CA ASP A 309 -3.06 -14.02 9.51
C ASP A 309 -4.18 -14.51 8.55
N LEU A 310 -5.46 -14.27 8.89
CA LEU A 310 -6.61 -14.54 8.01
C LEU A 310 -6.72 -13.57 6.83
N ASP A 311 -6.44 -12.27 7.01
CA ASP A 311 -6.39 -11.29 5.91
C ASP A 311 -5.41 -11.72 4.81
N VAL A 312 -4.21 -12.13 5.21
CA VAL A 312 -3.19 -12.63 4.27
C VAL A 312 -3.70 -13.87 3.56
N LEU A 313 -4.28 -14.82 4.30
CA LEU A 313 -4.73 -16.08 3.74
C LEU A 313 -5.87 -15.88 2.74
N VAL A 314 -6.89 -15.09 3.08
CA VAL A 314 -8.01 -14.79 2.18
C VAL A 314 -7.52 -14.13 0.90
N GLY A 315 -6.65 -13.10 1.01
CA GLY A 315 -6.07 -12.46 -0.16
C GLY A 315 -5.24 -13.42 -1.01
N SER A 316 -4.49 -14.33 -0.37
CA SER A 316 -3.67 -15.32 -1.06
C SER A 316 -4.50 -16.42 -1.75
N VAL A 317 -5.65 -16.80 -1.19
CA VAL A 317 -6.60 -17.73 -1.83
C VAL A 317 -7.28 -17.06 -3.02
N GLY A 318 -7.68 -15.80 -2.89
CA GLY A 318 -8.24 -15.02 -4.00
C GLY A 318 -7.26 -14.89 -5.16
N ALA A 319 -6.01 -14.52 -4.89
CA ALA A 319 -4.99 -14.41 -5.93
C ALA A 319 -4.72 -15.74 -6.65
N ASP A 320 -4.71 -16.87 -5.94
CA ASP A 320 -4.50 -18.18 -6.55
C ASP A 320 -5.71 -18.68 -7.33
N ARG A 321 -6.93 -18.28 -6.95
CA ARG A 321 -8.14 -18.50 -7.75
C ARG A 321 -8.05 -17.74 -9.07
N ASP A 322 -7.69 -16.46 -9.00
CA ASP A 322 -7.56 -15.61 -10.19
C ASP A 322 -6.42 -16.13 -11.11
N ALA A 323 -5.39 -16.75 -10.54
CA ALA A 323 -4.32 -17.42 -11.28
C ALA A 323 -4.65 -18.86 -11.74
N GLY A 324 -5.86 -19.36 -11.49
CA GLY A 324 -6.30 -20.71 -11.87
C GLY A 324 -5.64 -21.88 -11.10
N ARG A 325 -4.93 -21.60 -10.00
CA ARG A 325 -4.32 -22.62 -9.14
C ARG A 325 -5.32 -23.32 -8.22
N LEU A 326 -6.44 -22.67 -7.94
CA LEU A 326 -7.55 -23.21 -7.16
C LEU A 326 -8.85 -22.97 -7.93
N ASP A 327 -9.74 -23.96 -7.95
CA ASP A 327 -11.00 -23.80 -8.65
C ASP A 327 -11.92 -22.79 -7.96
N GLU A 328 -12.79 -22.15 -8.75
CA GLU A 328 -13.72 -21.11 -8.29
C GLU A 328 -14.58 -21.56 -7.11
N GLY A 329 -15.11 -22.79 -7.15
CA GLY A 329 -16.01 -23.32 -6.11
C GLY A 329 -15.28 -23.55 -4.79
N ALA A 330 -14.13 -24.24 -4.82
CA ALA A 330 -13.31 -24.45 -3.62
C ALA A 330 -12.75 -23.13 -3.06
N ALA A 331 -12.35 -22.21 -3.94
CA ALA A 331 -11.90 -20.88 -3.53
C ALA A 331 -13.03 -20.07 -2.88
N ALA A 332 -14.21 -20.01 -3.49
CA ALA A 332 -15.36 -19.31 -2.94
C ALA A 332 -15.76 -19.84 -1.57
N TRP A 333 -15.81 -21.17 -1.42
CA TRP A 333 -16.11 -21.80 -0.13
C TRP A 333 -15.04 -21.51 0.93
N ALA A 334 -13.75 -21.60 0.57
CA ALA A 334 -12.65 -21.31 1.48
C ALA A 334 -12.66 -19.83 1.91
N ILE A 335 -12.84 -18.90 0.97
CA ILE A 335 -12.93 -17.47 1.23
C ILE A 335 -14.12 -17.16 2.15
N ALA A 336 -15.29 -17.74 1.88
CA ALA A 336 -16.48 -17.54 2.72
C ALA A 336 -16.25 -18.04 4.15
N THR A 337 -15.69 -19.25 4.29
CA THR A 337 -15.45 -19.86 5.62
C THR A 337 -14.37 -19.11 6.40
N LEU A 338 -13.27 -18.75 5.75
CA LEU A 338 -12.20 -17.94 6.35
C LEU A 338 -12.69 -16.52 6.68
N GLY A 339 -13.55 -15.94 5.84
CA GLY A 339 -14.20 -14.64 6.07
C GLY A 339 -15.08 -14.65 7.31
N ALA A 340 -15.87 -15.71 7.53
CA ALA A 340 -16.65 -15.89 8.75
C ALA A 340 -15.75 -16.03 10.00
N ALA A 341 -14.69 -16.84 9.92
CA ALA A 341 -13.71 -16.96 10.99
C ALA A 341 -13.00 -15.63 11.30
N ARG A 342 -12.72 -14.84 10.26
CA ARG A 342 -12.12 -13.51 10.36
C ARG A 342 -13.06 -12.54 11.07
N ALA A 343 -14.34 -12.51 10.73
CA ALA A 343 -15.32 -11.64 11.38
C ALA A 343 -15.37 -11.89 12.90
N LEU A 344 -15.38 -13.17 13.31
CA LEU A 344 -15.30 -13.55 14.72
C LEU A 344 -13.97 -13.12 15.37
N ALA A 345 -12.86 -13.29 14.67
CA ALA A 345 -11.54 -12.86 15.14
C ALA A 345 -11.46 -11.33 15.32
N VAL A 346 -12.08 -10.54 14.43
CA VAL A 346 -12.17 -9.08 14.55
C VAL A 346 -12.94 -8.70 15.79
N GLN A 347 -14.13 -9.28 16.01
CA GLN A 347 -14.93 -9.01 17.21
C GLN A 347 -14.15 -9.32 18.50
N ALA A 348 -13.46 -10.47 18.56
CA ALA A 348 -12.64 -10.86 19.69
C ALA A 348 -11.43 -9.91 19.89
N ALA A 349 -10.79 -9.51 18.79
CA ALA A 349 -9.65 -8.59 18.82
C ALA A 349 -10.06 -7.20 19.30
N VAL A 350 -11.16 -6.66 18.79
CA VAL A 350 -11.72 -5.35 19.20
C VAL A 350 -12.12 -5.37 20.67
N LYS A 351 -12.82 -6.43 21.13
CA LYS A 351 -13.17 -6.60 22.55
C LYS A 351 -11.92 -6.63 23.44
N THR A 352 -10.90 -7.38 23.04
CA THR A 352 -9.62 -7.44 23.77
C THR A 352 -8.92 -6.09 23.76
N ALA A 353 -8.89 -5.41 22.62
CA ALA A 353 -8.26 -4.11 22.46
C ALA A 353 -8.94 -3.03 23.31
N ALA A 354 -10.27 -3.01 23.39
CA ALA A 354 -11.03 -2.08 24.23
C ALA A 354 -10.58 -2.15 25.70
N GLY A 355 -10.37 -3.36 26.24
CA GLY A 355 -9.84 -3.56 27.60
C GLY A 355 -8.41 -3.05 27.80
N LEU A 356 -7.61 -2.96 26.73
CA LEU A 356 -6.23 -2.46 26.74
C LEU A 356 -6.12 -0.94 26.58
N LYS A 357 -7.25 -0.24 26.37
CA LYS A 357 -7.33 1.22 26.29
C LYS A 357 -6.29 1.82 25.30
N PRO A 358 -6.37 1.51 24.00
CA PRO A 358 -5.37 1.89 23.00
C PRO A 358 -5.16 3.40 22.91
N VAL A 359 -6.22 4.21 23.00
CA VAL A 359 -6.15 5.68 23.05
C VAL A 359 -5.32 6.16 24.26
N ARG A 360 -5.51 5.54 25.43
CA ARG A 360 -4.72 5.85 26.63
C ARG A 360 -3.25 5.44 26.46
N THR A 361 -3.00 4.32 25.80
CA THR A 361 -1.63 3.87 25.48
C THR A 361 -0.95 4.85 24.52
N ALA A 362 -1.64 5.31 23.48
CA ALA A 362 -1.15 6.32 22.55
C ALA A 362 -0.83 7.65 23.28
N ARG A 363 -1.74 8.15 24.13
CA ARG A 363 -1.50 9.35 24.95
C ARG A 363 -0.29 9.21 25.89
N ARG A 364 -0.09 8.02 26.48
CA ARG A 364 1.10 7.76 27.32
C ARG A 364 2.40 7.81 26.51
N ILE A 365 2.37 7.39 25.25
CA ILE A 365 3.52 7.46 24.34
C ILE A 365 3.78 8.91 23.92
N GLU A 366 2.74 9.68 23.63
CA GLU A 366 2.85 11.12 23.36
C GLU A 366 3.51 11.87 24.52
N VAL A 367 2.99 11.70 25.73
CA VAL A 367 3.60 12.29 26.95
C VAL A 367 5.03 11.81 27.16
N LEU A 368 5.35 10.55 26.83
CA LEU A 368 6.73 10.06 26.88
C LEU A 368 7.63 10.79 25.88
N CYS A 369 7.15 11.07 24.67
CA CYS A 369 7.89 11.83 23.66
C CYS A 369 8.11 13.28 24.13
N ASP A 370 7.07 13.93 24.64
CA ASP A 370 7.12 15.33 25.10
C ASP A 370 8.06 15.49 26.30
N THR A 371 7.93 14.60 27.29
CA THR A 371 8.81 14.62 28.47
C THR A 371 10.25 14.21 28.16
N PHE A 372 10.48 13.43 27.10
CA PHE A 372 11.82 13.12 26.64
C PHE A 372 12.48 14.31 25.95
N ALA A 373 11.73 15.06 25.13
CA ALA A 373 12.22 16.24 24.43
C ALA A 373 12.43 17.47 25.34
N ALA A 374 11.58 17.64 26.36
CA ALA A 374 11.58 18.82 27.24
C ALA A 374 12.46 18.68 28.50
N ALA A 375 13.15 17.56 28.68
CA ALA A 375 13.89 17.32 29.92
C ALA A 375 15.15 18.20 30.00
N PRO A 376 15.46 18.81 31.16
CA PRO A 376 16.65 19.66 31.31
C PRO A 376 17.97 18.87 31.22
N ASP A 377 17.90 17.56 31.50
CA ASP A 377 18.97 16.56 31.35
C ASP A 377 18.76 15.76 30.05
N VAL A 378 18.59 16.43 28.90
CA VAL A 378 18.50 15.72 27.60
C VAL A 378 19.74 14.85 27.45
N PRO A 379 19.60 13.55 27.11
CA PRO A 379 20.75 12.72 26.77
C PRO A 379 21.60 13.44 25.74
N SER A 380 22.93 13.38 25.87
CA SER A 380 23.78 14.04 24.89
C SER A 380 23.49 13.49 23.50
N GLU A 381 23.70 14.30 22.45
CA GLU A 381 23.55 13.81 21.08
C GLU A 381 24.42 12.58 20.83
N ALA A 382 25.61 12.54 21.45
CA ALA A 382 26.50 11.39 21.44
C ALA A 382 25.87 10.13 22.05
N ASP A 383 25.19 10.23 23.19
CA ASP A 383 24.51 9.09 23.83
C ASP A 383 23.36 8.55 22.98
N ALA A 384 22.61 9.45 22.34
CA ALA A 384 21.52 9.08 21.43
C ALA A 384 22.06 8.32 20.20
N CYS A 385 23.10 8.86 19.57
CA CYS A 385 23.80 8.22 18.45
C CYS A 385 24.36 6.85 18.85
N ALA A 386 25.09 6.78 19.95
CA ALA A 386 25.67 5.54 20.47
C ALA A 386 24.60 4.48 20.76
N SER A 387 23.47 4.89 21.35
CA SER A 387 22.36 3.97 21.63
C SER A 387 21.71 3.43 20.35
N VAL A 388 21.59 4.25 19.30
CA VAL A 388 21.06 3.83 17.99
C VAL A 388 22.00 2.83 17.31
N VAL A 389 23.31 3.12 17.31
CA VAL A 389 24.34 2.23 16.75
C VAL A 389 24.37 0.90 17.52
N ALA A 390 24.48 0.93 18.84
CA ALA A 390 24.51 -0.28 19.68
C ALA A 390 23.25 -1.14 19.50
N ARG A 391 22.08 -0.50 19.34
CA ARG A 391 20.82 -1.20 19.08
C ARG A 391 20.82 -1.91 17.74
N TRP A 392 21.36 -1.27 16.70
CA TRP A 392 21.50 -1.84 15.36
C TRP A 392 22.52 -2.99 15.37
N GLU A 393 23.68 -2.80 15.97
CA GLU A 393 24.75 -3.81 16.10
C GLU A 393 24.25 -5.06 16.83
N ALA A 394 23.52 -4.89 17.94
CA ALA A 394 22.92 -6.01 18.65
C ALA A 394 21.93 -6.81 17.77
N LYS A 395 21.26 -6.17 16.80
CA LYS A 395 20.39 -6.86 15.83
C LYS A 395 21.17 -7.49 14.69
N ALA A 396 22.22 -6.84 14.22
CA ALA A 396 23.16 -7.38 13.25
C ALA A 396 23.81 -8.66 13.76
N VAL A 397 24.42 -8.62 14.95
CA VAL A 397 25.02 -9.80 15.60
C VAL A 397 23.98 -10.90 15.82
N GLY A 398 22.79 -10.54 16.29
CA GLY A 398 21.69 -11.50 16.46
C GLY A 398 21.25 -12.15 15.16
N ALA A 399 21.35 -11.47 14.01
CA ALA A 399 21.07 -12.05 12.70
C ALA A 399 22.23 -12.91 12.17
N LEU A 400 23.48 -12.46 12.35
CA LEU A 400 24.69 -13.20 11.96
C LEU A 400 24.88 -14.52 12.73
N GLY A 401 24.25 -14.66 13.90
CA GLY A 401 24.22 -15.93 14.64
C GLY A 401 23.43 -17.04 13.95
N PHE A 402 22.73 -16.76 12.86
CA PHE A 402 22.01 -17.76 12.06
C PHE A 402 22.84 -18.20 10.85
N ALA A 403 22.84 -19.50 10.57
CA ALA A 403 23.45 -20.09 9.38
C ALA A 403 22.41 -20.88 8.56
N PRO A 404 21.43 -20.21 7.93
CA PRO A 404 20.43 -20.86 7.10
C PRO A 404 20.97 -21.57 5.87
N GLU A 405 22.21 -21.35 5.47
CA GLU A 405 22.84 -22.09 4.38
C GLU A 405 23.24 -23.53 4.76
N LEU A 406 23.32 -23.87 6.06
CA LEU A 406 23.73 -25.19 6.54
C LEU A 406 22.51 -26.05 6.96
N PRO A 407 22.21 -27.18 6.28
CA PRO A 407 21.24 -28.15 6.76
C PRO A 407 21.85 -29.15 7.77
N PRO A 408 21.08 -29.69 8.73
CA PRO A 408 19.77 -29.23 9.20
C PRO A 408 19.94 -28.17 10.31
N GLY A 409 19.02 -27.21 10.46
CA GLY A 409 18.87 -26.55 11.76
C GLY A 409 18.96 -25.03 11.89
N SER A 410 18.80 -24.22 10.83
CA SER A 410 18.44 -22.82 11.07
C SER A 410 16.94 -22.69 11.34
N ASP A 411 16.55 -22.13 12.49
CA ASP A 411 15.19 -21.67 12.72
C ASP A 411 14.89 -20.46 11.82
N LEU A 412 14.35 -20.72 10.62
CA LEU A 412 13.97 -19.69 9.64
C LEU A 412 12.92 -18.73 10.18
N HIS A 413 12.06 -19.19 11.11
CA HIS A 413 11.09 -18.34 11.77
C HIS A 413 11.77 -17.34 12.70
N ALA A 414 12.73 -17.79 13.50
CA ALA A 414 13.54 -16.92 14.35
C ALA A 414 14.40 -15.96 13.52
N LEU A 415 15.03 -16.43 12.44
CA LEU A 415 15.77 -15.57 11.50
C LEU A 415 14.88 -14.46 10.94
N ARG A 416 13.68 -14.81 10.45
CA ARG A 416 12.70 -13.83 9.97
C ARG A 416 12.37 -12.76 11.02
N ILE A 417 12.22 -13.15 12.28
CA ILE A 417 11.98 -12.19 13.38
C ILE A 417 13.19 -11.27 13.56
N GLN A 418 14.41 -11.81 13.52
CA GLN A 418 15.63 -10.99 13.63
C GLN A 418 15.75 -10.00 12.47
N LEU A 419 15.56 -10.44 11.22
CA LEU A 419 15.66 -9.57 10.05
C LEU A 419 14.61 -8.47 10.05
N LYS A 420 13.36 -8.76 10.48
CA LYS A 420 12.36 -7.70 10.68
C LYS A 420 12.84 -6.66 11.68
N GLY A 421 13.43 -7.09 12.80
CA GLY A 421 14.02 -6.19 13.79
C GLY A 421 15.20 -5.40 13.24
N LEU A 422 16.10 -6.02 12.48
CA LEU A 422 17.26 -5.38 11.86
C LEU A 422 16.83 -4.33 10.84
N ARG A 423 15.82 -4.63 10.00
CA ARG A 423 15.26 -3.67 9.06
C ARG A 423 14.74 -2.43 9.77
N TYR A 424 13.92 -2.57 10.81
CA TYR A 424 13.41 -1.42 11.57
C TYR A 424 14.52 -0.63 12.28
N CYS A 425 15.56 -1.29 12.77
CA CYS A 425 16.73 -0.60 13.34
C CYS A 425 17.53 0.13 12.26
N THR A 426 17.59 -0.41 11.04
CA THR A 426 18.27 0.21 9.89
C THR A 426 17.52 1.45 9.42
N GLU A 427 16.20 1.36 9.29
CA GLU A 427 15.31 2.50 9.02
C GLU A 427 15.48 3.61 10.08
N LEU A 428 15.47 3.25 11.36
CA LEU A 428 15.69 4.19 12.46
C LEU A 428 17.09 4.82 12.42
N ARG A 429 18.12 4.02 12.14
CA ARG A 429 19.51 4.48 12.05
C ARG A 429 19.66 5.51 10.94
N ALA A 430 19.11 5.25 9.76
CA ALA A 430 19.13 6.18 8.63
C ALA A 430 18.33 7.47 8.90
N ALA A 431 17.24 7.38 9.65
CA ALA A 431 16.45 8.55 10.00
C ALA A 431 17.13 9.48 11.02
N ILE A 432 18.05 8.95 11.84
CA ILE A 432 18.70 9.70 12.93
C ILE A 432 20.14 10.10 12.57
N LEU A 433 20.86 9.23 11.86
CA LEU A 433 22.26 9.40 11.50
C LEU A 433 22.41 9.59 9.99
N ASP A 434 23.47 10.26 9.57
CA ASP A 434 23.84 10.38 8.15
C ASP A 434 24.41 9.04 7.63
N PHE A 435 23.50 8.08 7.44
CA PHE A 435 23.79 6.70 7.09
C PHE A 435 22.93 6.27 5.90
N SER A 436 23.59 5.95 4.78
CA SER A 436 22.89 5.38 3.63
C SER A 436 22.47 3.94 3.92
N ALA A 437 21.15 3.73 3.99
CA ALA A 437 20.55 2.43 4.25
C ALA A 437 20.07 1.69 2.99
N ALA A 438 20.07 2.35 1.82
CA ALA A 438 19.39 1.87 0.63
C ALA A 438 19.83 0.46 0.22
N GLU A 439 21.15 0.23 0.15
CA GLU A 439 21.73 -1.05 -0.26
C GLU A 439 21.40 -2.19 0.74
N LEU A 440 21.54 -1.93 2.03
CA LEU A 440 21.22 -2.91 3.07
C LEU A 440 19.71 -3.20 3.11
N LEU A 441 18.85 -2.20 3.01
CA LEU A 441 17.40 -2.39 3.00
C LEU A 441 16.94 -3.17 1.77
N ALA A 442 17.50 -2.89 0.59
CA ALA A 442 17.23 -3.63 -0.64
C ALA A 442 17.66 -5.10 -0.50
N THR A 443 18.84 -5.36 0.08
CA THR A 443 19.36 -6.71 0.29
C THR A 443 18.55 -7.48 1.33
N LEU A 444 18.21 -6.84 2.46
CA LEU A 444 17.32 -7.41 3.47
C LEU A 444 15.95 -7.77 2.89
N ARG A 445 15.40 -6.92 2.03
CA ARG A 445 14.08 -7.14 1.42
C ARG A 445 14.02 -8.45 0.64
N ARG A 446 15.04 -8.79 -0.15
CA ARG A 446 15.07 -10.05 -0.94
C ARG A 446 14.87 -11.29 -0.07
N VAL A 447 15.63 -11.40 1.03
CA VAL A 447 15.51 -12.53 1.97
C VAL A 447 14.20 -12.44 2.77
N GLN A 448 13.79 -11.23 3.15
CA GLN A 448 12.58 -11.03 3.94
C GLN A 448 11.29 -11.35 3.17
N ASP A 449 11.25 -11.09 1.87
CA ASP A 449 10.10 -11.39 1.01
C ASP A 449 9.94 -12.91 0.91
N SER A 450 11.02 -13.66 0.64
CA SER A 450 10.98 -15.14 0.64
C SER A 450 10.60 -15.71 2.01
N LEU A 451 11.22 -15.25 3.11
CA LEU A 451 10.87 -15.71 4.47
C LEU A 451 9.45 -15.29 4.89
N GLY A 452 8.98 -14.14 4.40
CA GLY A 452 7.64 -13.61 4.62
C GLY A 452 6.61 -14.56 4.04
N LEU A 453 6.72 -14.80 2.73
CA LEU A 453 5.88 -15.73 1.99
C LEU A 453 5.99 -17.14 2.58
N TRP A 454 7.19 -17.63 2.89
CA TRP A 454 7.40 -18.94 3.52
C TRP A 454 6.55 -19.13 4.78
N ASN A 455 6.54 -18.12 5.67
CA ASN A 455 5.73 -18.17 6.88
C ASN A 455 4.23 -18.16 6.57
N ASP A 456 3.82 -17.43 5.54
CA ASP A 456 2.43 -17.27 5.16
C ASP A 456 1.92 -18.57 4.52
N HIS A 457 2.74 -19.25 3.71
CA HIS A 457 2.50 -20.61 3.21
C HIS A 457 2.45 -21.65 4.35
N GLN A 458 3.32 -21.53 5.36
CA GLN A 458 3.27 -22.39 6.55
C GLN A 458 1.96 -22.21 7.34
N PHE A 459 1.47 -20.98 7.47
CA PHE A 459 0.17 -20.71 8.10
C PHE A 459 -0.99 -21.20 7.23
N ALA A 460 -0.92 -20.95 5.92
CA ALA A 460 -1.92 -21.33 4.93
C ALA A 460 -2.13 -22.85 4.91
N SER A 461 -1.07 -23.62 4.67
CA SER A 461 -1.12 -25.10 4.64
C SER A 461 -1.80 -25.67 5.89
N ARG A 462 -1.35 -25.29 7.09
CA ARG A 462 -1.94 -25.74 8.36
C ARG A 462 -3.43 -25.39 8.48
N THR A 463 -3.81 -24.18 8.07
CA THR A 463 -5.19 -23.68 8.20
C THR A 463 -6.11 -24.34 7.19
N LEU A 464 -5.67 -24.45 5.93
CA LEU A 464 -6.40 -25.08 4.83
C LEU A 464 -6.57 -26.58 5.07
N THR A 465 -5.55 -27.29 5.56
CA THR A 465 -5.67 -28.70 5.94
C THR A 465 -6.74 -28.89 7.02
N ARG A 466 -6.74 -28.06 8.08
CA ARG A 466 -7.77 -28.13 9.13
C ARG A 466 -9.16 -27.82 8.60
N LEU A 467 -9.26 -26.85 7.70
CA LEU A 467 -10.51 -26.47 7.08
C LEU A 467 -11.07 -27.63 6.23
N ALA A 468 -10.22 -28.26 5.40
CA ALA A 468 -10.59 -29.35 4.51
C ALA A 468 -11.03 -30.63 5.23
N VAL A 469 -10.59 -30.86 6.48
CA VAL A 469 -11.00 -32.02 7.30
C VAL A 469 -12.08 -31.67 8.33
N SER A 470 -12.62 -30.45 8.29
CA SER A 470 -13.69 -30.04 9.22
C SER A 470 -15.00 -30.75 8.90
N ALA A 471 -15.85 -30.96 9.91
CA ALA A 471 -17.16 -31.59 9.71
C ALA A 471 -18.00 -30.86 8.65
N ALA A 472 -17.97 -29.53 8.64
CA ALA A 472 -18.64 -28.72 7.63
C ALA A 472 -18.11 -28.96 6.19
N ALA A 473 -16.81 -29.22 6.05
CA ALA A 473 -16.20 -29.52 4.75
C ALA A 473 -16.51 -30.94 4.27
N LEU A 474 -16.57 -31.91 5.20
CA LEU A 474 -16.91 -33.30 4.90
C LEU A 474 -18.40 -33.49 4.58
N SER A 475 -19.26 -32.61 5.10
CA SER A 475 -20.70 -32.58 4.79
C SER A 475 -21.05 -31.74 3.56
N HIS A 476 -20.10 -30.99 2.98
CA HIS A 476 -20.36 -30.21 1.79
C HIS A 476 -20.42 -31.13 0.55
N PRO A 477 -21.51 -31.12 -0.24
CA PRO A 477 -21.56 -31.91 -1.47
C PRO A 477 -20.50 -31.40 -2.46
N GLY A 478 -19.70 -32.31 -3.03
CA GLY A 478 -18.67 -32.01 -4.02
C GLY A 478 -17.26 -32.48 -3.63
N ASP A 479 -16.27 -32.13 -4.44
CA ASP A 479 -14.86 -32.50 -4.28
C ASP A 479 -14.00 -31.39 -3.62
N GLY A 480 -14.64 -30.44 -2.94
CA GLY A 480 -13.97 -29.29 -2.31
C GLY A 480 -12.90 -29.68 -1.28
N SER A 481 -13.18 -30.68 -0.43
CA SER A 481 -12.23 -31.14 0.60
C SER A 481 -10.96 -31.77 0.00
N PRO A 482 -11.03 -32.75 -0.92
CA PRO A 482 -9.86 -33.25 -1.66
C PRO A 482 -9.08 -32.16 -2.39
N ARG A 483 -9.77 -31.22 -3.06
CA ARG A 483 -9.11 -30.13 -3.80
C ARG A 483 -8.35 -29.18 -2.88
N LEU A 484 -8.91 -28.84 -1.72
CA LEU A 484 -8.22 -28.02 -0.74
C LEU A 484 -7.05 -28.73 -0.05
N LEU A 485 -7.11 -30.05 0.10
CA LEU A 485 -5.96 -30.83 0.58
C LEU A 485 -4.82 -30.82 -0.44
N ARG A 486 -5.12 -31.01 -1.73
CA ARG A 486 -4.13 -30.87 -2.80
C ARG A 486 -3.53 -29.48 -2.82
N TYR A 487 -4.38 -28.46 -2.78
CA TYR A 487 -3.95 -27.08 -2.72
C TYR A 487 -3.08 -26.79 -1.48
N ALA A 488 -3.43 -27.32 -0.31
CA ALA A 488 -2.61 -27.20 0.89
C ALA A 488 -1.24 -27.90 0.74
N ALA A 489 -1.17 -28.99 -0.03
CA ALA A 489 0.09 -29.66 -0.38
C ALA A 489 0.94 -28.78 -1.32
N ASP A 490 0.35 -28.15 -2.33
CA ASP A 490 1.05 -27.18 -3.20
C ASP A 490 1.65 -26.03 -2.39
N ARG A 491 0.95 -25.58 -1.34
CA ARG A 491 1.47 -24.55 -0.41
C ARG A 491 2.71 -25.04 0.37
N ILE A 492 2.84 -26.33 0.64
CA ILE A 492 4.04 -26.92 1.27
C ILE A 492 5.20 -26.94 0.27
N GLU A 493 4.95 -27.20 -1.01
CA GLU A 493 5.96 -27.14 -2.06
C GLU A 493 6.49 -25.72 -2.27
N ASP A 494 5.58 -24.73 -2.34
CA ASP A 494 5.95 -23.31 -2.38
C ASP A 494 6.81 -22.91 -1.17
N MET A 495 6.47 -23.41 0.02
CA MET A 495 7.26 -23.18 1.23
C MET A 495 8.69 -23.73 1.07
N ARG A 496 8.88 -24.93 0.52
CA ARG A 496 10.23 -25.51 0.29
C ARG A 496 11.04 -24.69 -0.72
N ARG A 497 10.39 -24.21 -1.79
CA ARG A 497 11.02 -23.34 -2.78
C ARG A 497 11.49 -22.03 -2.16
N LEU A 498 10.62 -21.34 -1.42
CA LEU A 498 10.93 -20.08 -0.74
C LEU A 498 12.00 -20.23 0.34
N GLU A 499 12.05 -21.38 1.00
CA GLU A 499 13.15 -21.75 1.88
C GLU A 499 14.48 -21.81 1.10
N GLY A 500 14.53 -22.50 -0.05
CA GLY A 500 15.70 -22.50 -0.92
C GLY A 500 16.14 -21.10 -1.33
N GLU A 501 15.21 -20.26 -1.79
CA GLU A 501 15.49 -18.87 -2.18
C GLU A 501 16.05 -18.04 -1.02
N ALA A 502 15.49 -18.17 0.18
CA ALA A 502 15.98 -17.47 1.37
C ALA A 502 17.42 -17.89 1.72
N ARG A 503 17.74 -19.18 1.58
CA ARG A 503 19.10 -19.71 1.81
C ARG A 503 20.09 -19.19 0.78
N THR A 504 19.73 -19.18 -0.51
CA THR A 504 20.58 -18.67 -1.59
C THR A 504 20.86 -17.17 -1.46
N ASN A 505 19.89 -16.39 -0.99
CA ASN A 505 20.03 -14.94 -0.84
C ASN A 505 20.68 -14.51 0.49
N TRP A 506 20.77 -15.40 1.48
CA TRP A 506 21.33 -15.09 2.81
C TRP A 506 22.79 -14.60 2.79
N PRO A 507 23.72 -15.21 2.02
CA PRO A 507 25.12 -14.77 1.99
C PRO A 507 25.29 -13.28 1.67
N GLY A 508 24.49 -12.72 0.76
CA GLY A 508 24.53 -11.29 0.44
C GLY A 508 24.10 -10.40 1.61
N VAL A 509 23.09 -10.83 2.38
CA VAL A 509 22.70 -10.13 3.62
C VAL A 509 23.83 -10.20 4.66
N ARG A 510 24.43 -11.37 4.84
CA ARG A 510 25.54 -11.59 5.79
C ARG A 510 26.71 -10.67 5.48
N GLU A 511 27.20 -10.67 4.23
CA GLU A 511 28.31 -9.84 3.78
C GLU A 511 28.04 -8.35 4.00
N MET A 512 26.82 -7.90 3.68
CA MET A 512 26.41 -6.51 3.89
C MET A 512 26.44 -6.12 5.37
N ILE A 513 25.96 -6.99 6.26
CA ILE A 513 25.98 -6.75 7.71
C ILE A 513 27.41 -6.74 8.23
N GLU A 514 28.25 -7.69 7.82
CA GLU A 514 29.67 -7.78 8.21
C GLU A 514 30.45 -6.52 7.82
N ARG A 515 30.29 -6.06 6.57
CA ARG A 515 30.88 -4.82 6.05
C ARG A 515 30.48 -3.61 6.90
N LEU A 516 29.19 -3.46 7.18
CA LEU A 516 28.64 -2.31 7.91
C LEU A 516 28.91 -2.34 9.42
N ALA A 517 29.19 -3.53 9.98
CA ALA A 517 29.58 -3.72 11.37
C ALA A 517 31.10 -3.60 11.58
N GLY A 518 31.88 -3.29 10.54
CA GLY A 518 33.35 -3.22 10.61
C GLY A 518 34.02 -4.58 10.82
N ARG A 519 33.32 -5.68 10.53
CA ARG A 519 33.83 -7.06 10.64
C ARG A 519 34.25 -7.54 9.25
N SER A 520 35.36 -7.03 8.73
CA SER A 520 36.00 -7.70 7.58
C SER A 520 36.46 -9.09 8.00
N LYS A 521 36.25 -10.09 7.14
CA LYS A 521 36.75 -11.47 7.30
C LYS A 521 38.24 -11.41 7.65
N SER A 522 38.55 -11.72 8.91
CA SER A 522 39.89 -12.15 9.34
C SER A 522 40.05 -13.63 9.08
#